data_AF-W1YUE2-F1
#
_entry.id   AF-W1YUE2-F1
#
_cell.length_a   1.000
_cell.length_b   1.000
_cell.length_c   1.000
_cell.angle_alpha   90.00
_cell.angle_beta   90.00
_cell.angle_gamma   90.00
#
_symmetry.space_group_name_H-M   'P 1'
#
loop_
_entity.id
_entity.type
_entity.pdbx_description
1 polymer ?
#
loop_
_entity_poly.entity_id
_entity_poly.type
_entity_poly.pdbx_seq_one_letter_code
_entity_poly.pdbx_strand_id
1 'polypeptide(L)'
;AREDKTLNLEKIQSARYVGYILEIPDPRRIQVGTAANIQEKGDTTSNIAKMNNAVAAINGGGFHDPNGTGTGRLPYGFILHDGEYVIGKDVGPDEDVDFVGFSKSGNLIAGNYDKTQLSDM
;
A
#
# COMPACT_ATOMS: atom_id res chain seq x y z
N ALA A 1 4.01 -21.44 2.13
CA ALA A 1 3.44 -20.14 1.72
C ALA A 1 2.46 -20.42 0.58
N ARG A 2 1.48 -19.54 0.34
CA ARG A 2 0.61 -19.64 -0.83
C ARG A 2 1.43 -19.33 -2.08
N GLU A 3 1.30 -20.13 -3.13
CA GLU A 3 1.96 -19.91 -4.42
C GLU A 3 0.94 -19.49 -5.48
N ASP A 4 1.38 -18.69 -6.45
CA ASP A 4 0.58 -18.32 -7.60
C ASP A 4 1.44 -18.33 -8.87
N LYS A 5 1.10 -19.22 -9.79
CA LYS A 5 1.86 -19.46 -11.02
C LYS A 5 1.55 -18.44 -12.11
N THR A 6 0.56 -17.56 -11.93
CA THR A 6 0.26 -16.48 -12.88
C THR A 6 1.09 -15.24 -12.62
N LEU A 7 1.87 -15.21 -11.54
CA LEU A 7 2.79 -14.12 -11.21
C LEU A 7 4.18 -14.46 -11.72
N ASN A 8 4.92 -13.46 -12.18
CA ASN A 8 6.31 -13.61 -12.60
C ASN A 8 7.22 -12.85 -11.62
N LEU A 9 8.14 -13.55 -10.96
CA LEU A 9 9.10 -12.97 -10.04
C LEU A 9 10.50 -13.06 -10.67
N GLU A 10 11.05 -11.92 -11.07
CA GLU A 10 12.40 -11.82 -11.59
C GLU A 10 13.36 -11.32 -10.51
N LYS A 11 14.52 -11.97 -10.38
CA LYS A 11 15.61 -11.48 -9.55
C LYS A 11 16.56 -10.65 -10.41
N ILE A 12 16.71 -9.37 -10.07
CA ILE A 12 17.73 -8.50 -10.65
C ILE A 12 18.94 -8.42 -9.73
N GLN A 13 20.14 -8.57 -10.27
CA GLN A 13 21.36 -8.58 -9.47
C GLN A 13 22.51 -7.90 -10.20
N SER A 14 23.22 -7.04 -9.46
CA SER A 14 24.50 -6.46 -9.86
C SER A 14 25.54 -6.64 -8.75
N ALA A 15 26.75 -6.13 -8.95
CA ALA A 15 27.76 -6.09 -7.90
C ALA A 15 27.37 -5.21 -6.70
N ARG A 16 26.40 -4.29 -6.85
CA ARG A 16 26.03 -3.30 -5.82
C ARG A 16 24.64 -3.51 -5.22
N TYR A 17 23.79 -4.31 -5.86
CA TYR A 17 22.43 -4.53 -5.38
C TYR A 17 21.89 -5.91 -5.76
N VAL A 18 20.93 -6.34 -4.96
CA VAL A 18 20.03 -7.45 -5.26
C VAL A 18 18.62 -6.91 -5.12
N GLY A 19 17.79 -7.12 -6.13
CA GLY A 19 16.39 -6.71 -6.16
C GLY A 19 15.50 -7.80 -6.71
N TYR A 20 14.20 -7.62 -6.52
CA TYR A 20 13.17 -8.50 -7.02
C TYR A 20 12.10 -7.65 -7.71
N ILE A 21 11.71 -8.05 -8.92
CA ILE A 21 10.62 -7.47 -9.68
C ILE A 21 9.49 -8.50 -9.68
N LEU A 22 8.31 -8.11 -9.20
CA LEU A 22 7.11 -8.94 -9.26
C LEU A 22 6.15 -8.34 -10.28
N GLU A 23 5.89 -9.09 -11.34
CA GLU A 23 4.90 -8.74 -12.36
C GLU A 23 3.55 -9.36 -12.01
N ILE A 24 2.52 -8.54 -12.03
CA ILE A 24 1.14 -8.91 -11.72
C ILE A 24 0.30 -8.61 -12.96
N PRO A 25 -0.03 -9.61 -13.81
CA PRO A 25 -0.71 -9.36 -15.08
C PRO A 25 -2.11 -8.73 -14.93
N ASP A 26 -2.80 -9.01 -13.82
CA ASP A 26 -4.10 -8.40 -13.50
C ASP A 26 -3.95 -7.43 -12.31
N PRO A 27 -3.86 -6.11 -12.54
CA PRO A 27 -3.62 -5.12 -11.48
C PRO A 27 -4.79 -5.02 -10.48
N ARG A 28 -5.99 -5.49 -10.83
CA ARG A 28 -7.15 -5.51 -9.91
C ARG A 28 -6.94 -6.46 -8.71
N ARG A 29 -5.88 -7.28 -8.76
CA ARG A 29 -5.47 -8.16 -7.68
C ARG A 29 -4.63 -7.46 -6.61
N ILE A 30 -4.20 -6.23 -6.86
CA ILE A 30 -3.41 -5.43 -5.92
C ILE A 30 -4.37 -4.77 -4.93
N GLN A 31 -4.06 -4.88 -3.64
CA GLN A 31 -4.79 -4.22 -2.57
C GLN A 31 -3.81 -3.61 -1.58
N VAL A 32 -4.20 -2.50 -0.95
CA VAL A 32 -3.48 -1.94 0.19
C VAL A 32 -3.93 -2.64 1.46
N GLY A 33 -3.00 -3.08 2.31
CA GLY A 33 -3.29 -3.67 3.62
C GLY A 33 -2.69 -2.84 4.73
N THR A 34 -3.37 -2.76 5.87
CA THR A 34 -2.89 -2.08 7.08
C THR A 34 -2.70 -3.07 8.23
N ALA A 35 -1.99 -2.65 9.27
CA ALA A 35 -1.96 -3.40 10.52
C ALA A 35 -3.37 -3.45 11.13
N ALA A 36 -3.79 -4.60 11.66
CA ALA A 36 -5.14 -4.72 12.23
C ALA A 36 -5.41 -3.74 13.39
N ASN A 37 -4.37 -3.42 14.16
CA ASN A 37 -4.44 -2.49 15.28
C ASN A 37 -3.72 -1.18 14.97
N ILE A 38 -3.81 -0.67 13.72
CA ILE A 38 -3.05 0.50 13.25
C ILE A 38 -3.21 1.74 14.14
N GLN A 39 -4.31 1.89 14.87
CA GLN A 39 -4.51 2.99 15.82
C GLN A 39 -3.56 2.90 17.04
N GLU A 40 -3.16 1.70 17.42
CA GLU A 40 -2.32 1.40 18.59
C GLU A 40 -0.88 1.06 18.21
N LYS A 41 -0.68 0.24 17.17
CA LYS A 41 0.63 -0.24 16.70
C LYS A 41 0.59 -0.66 15.22
N GLY A 42 1.73 -0.55 14.56
CA GLY A 42 1.97 -1.14 13.26
C GLY A 42 2.23 -2.64 13.36
N ASP A 43 2.52 -3.25 12.21
CA ASP A 43 2.84 -4.67 12.11
C ASP A 43 3.83 -4.88 10.96
N THR A 44 4.48 -6.04 10.94
CA THR A 44 5.38 -6.38 9.84
C THR A 44 4.58 -6.62 8.56
N THR A 45 5.14 -6.25 7.41
CA THR A 45 4.56 -6.57 6.09
C THR A 45 4.23 -8.05 5.95
N SER A 46 5.07 -8.93 6.52
CA SER A 46 4.86 -10.37 6.48
C SER A 46 3.64 -10.84 7.29
N ASN A 47 3.32 -10.20 8.41
CA ASN A 47 2.12 -10.51 9.19
C ASN A 47 0.87 -9.97 8.48
N ILE A 48 0.90 -8.73 7.99
CA ILE A 48 -0.20 -8.14 7.21
C ILE A 48 -0.51 -9.02 5.99
N ALA A 49 0.52 -9.50 5.28
CA ALA A 49 0.36 -10.41 4.16
C ALA A 49 -0.33 -11.73 4.54
N LYS A 50 0.08 -12.35 5.66
CA LYS A 50 -0.55 -13.58 6.16
C LYS A 50 -2.01 -13.37 6.54
N MET A 51 -2.33 -12.27 7.24
CA MET A 51 -3.69 -11.95 7.67
C MET A 51 -4.63 -11.75 6.48
N ASN A 52 -4.12 -11.18 5.38
CA ASN A 52 -4.88 -10.95 4.15
C ASN A 52 -4.79 -12.13 3.16
N ASN A 53 -4.20 -13.27 3.56
CA ASN A 53 -3.99 -14.43 2.69
C ASN A 53 -3.29 -14.07 1.36
N ALA A 54 -2.39 -13.09 1.39
CA ALA A 54 -1.68 -12.59 0.23
C ALA A 54 -0.57 -13.54 -0.22
N VAL A 55 -0.32 -13.57 -1.54
CA VAL A 55 0.76 -14.38 -2.14
C VAL A 55 2.11 -13.67 -2.02
N ALA A 56 2.12 -12.34 -2.11
CA ALA A 56 3.27 -11.48 -1.98
C ALA A 56 2.85 -10.13 -1.39
N ALA A 57 3.78 -9.43 -0.77
CA ALA A 57 3.58 -8.08 -0.26
C ALA A 57 4.92 -7.33 -0.19
N ILE A 58 4.86 -6.01 -0.37
CA ILE A 58 5.95 -5.07 -0.12
C ILE A 58 5.48 -4.02 0.89
N ASN A 59 6.41 -3.28 1.50
CA ASN A 59 6.02 -2.10 2.27
C ASN A 59 5.36 -1.07 1.34
N GLY A 60 4.34 -0.37 1.86
CA GLY A 60 3.67 0.73 1.16
C GLY A 60 4.40 2.05 1.40
N GLY A 61 3.64 3.06 1.84
CA GLY A 61 4.15 4.40 2.15
C GLY A 61 4.93 4.50 3.48
N GLY A 62 5.45 5.71 3.71
CA GLY A 62 6.13 6.06 4.96
C GLY A 62 5.16 6.29 6.12
N PHE A 63 5.72 6.33 7.33
CA PHE A 63 4.99 6.66 8.55
C PHE A 63 5.83 7.58 9.43
N HIS A 64 5.15 8.42 10.22
CA HIS A 64 5.75 9.21 11.27
C HIS A 64 6.21 8.29 12.41
N ASP A 65 7.50 8.30 12.70
CA ASP A 65 8.11 7.45 13.72
C ASP A 65 8.76 8.29 14.81
N PRO A 66 7.96 8.85 15.74
CA PRO A 66 8.50 9.64 16.83
C PRO A 66 9.43 8.77 17.68
N ASN A 67 10.63 9.28 17.93
CA ASN A 67 11.72 8.60 18.65
C ASN A 67 12.38 7.42 17.91
N GLY A 68 12.08 7.17 16.63
CA GLY A 68 12.80 6.18 15.82
C GLY A 68 12.59 4.73 16.26
N THR A 69 11.43 4.42 16.83
CA THR A 69 11.13 3.09 17.43
C THR A 69 10.56 2.08 16.44
N GLY A 70 10.27 2.51 15.21
CA GLY A 70 9.71 1.69 14.14
C GLY A 70 8.27 1.28 14.39
N THR A 71 7.45 2.11 15.07
CA THR A 71 6.10 1.69 15.48
C THR A 71 5.17 1.38 14.32
N GLY A 72 5.40 1.95 13.13
CA GLY A 72 4.65 1.63 11.90
C GLY A 72 3.18 2.05 11.90
N ARG A 73 2.73 2.85 12.88
CA ARG A 73 1.30 3.07 13.16
C ARG A 73 0.73 4.40 12.68
N LEU A 74 1.59 5.37 12.35
CA LEU A 74 1.20 6.74 11.96
C LEU A 74 1.54 6.99 10.49
N PRO A 75 0.86 6.37 9.52
CA PRO A 75 1.12 6.58 8.09
C PRO A 75 0.94 8.05 7.69
N TYR A 76 1.71 8.51 6.69
CA TYR A 76 1.49 9.82 6.07
C TYR A 76 0.32 9.78 5.09
N GLY A 77 -0.35 10.92 4.90
CA GLY A 77 -1.49 11.04 3.99
C GLY A 77 -2.72 10.25 4.45
N PHE A 78 -3.49 9.74 3.49
CA PHE A 78 -4.62 8.84 3.76
C PHE A 78 -4.44 7.49 3.09
N ILE A 79 -5.19 6.51 3.59
CA ILE A 79 -5.26 5.17 2.99
C ILE A 79 -6.71 4.94 2.58
N LEU A 80 -6.89 4.60 1.31
CA LEU A 80 -8.17 4.25 0.72
C LEU A 80 -8.18 2.75 0.42
N HIS A 81 -9.17 2.04 0.96
CA HIS A 81 -9.35 0.59 0.74
C HIS A 81 -10.82 0.33 0.41
N ASP A 82 -11.10 -0.35 -0.71
CA ASP A 82 -12.46 -0.63 -1.18
C ASP A 82 -13.38 0.60 -1.25
N GLY A 83 -12.81 1.76 -1.59
CA GLY A 83 -13.54 3.04 -1.67
C GLY A 83 -13.72 3.76 -0.34
N GLU A 84 -13.22 3.20 0.77
CA GLU A 84 -13.36 3.76 2.11
C GLU A 84 -12.04 4.30 2.65
N TYR A 85 -12.06 5.52 3.22
CA TYR A 85 -10.90 6.11 3.89
C TYR A 85 -10.68 5.43 5.24
N VAL A 86 -9.79 4.44 5.29
CA VAL A 86 -9.46 3.72 6.53
C VAL A 86 -8.54 4.53 7.45
N ILE A 87 -7.79 5.47 6.88
CA ILE A 87 -6.90 6.42 7.56
C ILE A 87 -7.01 7.79 6.88
N GLY A 88 -6.77 8.87 7.62
CA GLY A 88 -6.75 10.24 7.09
C GLY A 88 -8.15 10.81 6.90
N LYS A 89 -9.10 10.44 7.75
CA LYS A 89 -10.47 11.00 7.76
C LYS A 89 -10.48 12.49 8.09
N ASP A 90 -9.45 12.95 8.79
CA ASP A 90 -9.16 14.33 9.19
C ASP A 90 -8.54 15.20 8.08
N VAL A 91 -7.97 14.59 7.04
CA VAL A 91 -7.54 15.31 5.82
C VAL A 91 -8.74 16.01 5.18
N GLY A 92 -8.61 17.29 4.83
CA GLY A 92 -9.71 18.07 4.24
C GLY A 92 -10.16 17.49 2.88
N PRO A 93 -11.42 17.75 2.44
CA PRO A 93 -11.89 17.29 1.14
C PRO A 93 -11.12 17.90 -0.05
N ASP A 94 -10.58 19.12 0.14
CA ASP A 94 -9.87 19.91 -0.88
C ASP A 94 -8.34 19.96 -0.62
N GLU A 95 -7.83 19.11 0.26
CA GLU A 95 -6.39 19.03 0.56
C GLU A 95 -5.70 18.06 -0.41
N ASP A 96 -4.85 18.60 -1.28
CA ASP A 96 -4.05 17.81 -2.21
C ASP A 96 -2.99 16.98 -1.47
N VAL A 97 -2.98 15.66 -1.70
CA VAL A 97 -1.95 14.77 -1.18
C VAL A 97 -1.30 13.95 -2.30
N ASP A 98 -0.03 13.60 -2.11
CA ASP A 98 0.62 12.60 -2.95
C ASP A 98 -0.11 11.25 -2.79
N PHE A 99 -0.64 10.73 -3.89
CA PHE A 99 -1.43 9.50 -3.90
C PHE A 99 -0.95 8.55 -4.99
N VAL A 100 -0.85 7.26 -4.63
CA VAL A 100 -0.63 6.16 -5.56
C VAL A 100 -1.62 5.05 -5.23
N GLY A 101 -2.41 4.63 -6.20
CA GLY A 101 -3.45 3.63 -6.01
C GLY A 101 -3.93 3.01 -7.32
N PHE A 102 -4.92 2.13 -7.21
CA PHE A 102 -5.54 1.50 -8.37
C PHE A 102 -7.05 1.76 -8.35
N SER A 103 -7.60 2.13 -9.51
CA SER A 103 -9.06 2.23 -9.68
C SER A 103 -9.71 0.84 -9.67
N LYS A 104 -11.04 0.80 -9.58
CA LYS A 104 -11.82 -0.45 -9.70
C LYS A 104 -11.62 -1.16 -11.05
N SER A 105 -11.30 -0.42 -12.11
CA SER A 105 -10.98 -0.96 -13.43
C SER A 105 -9.53 -1.45 -13.57
N GLY A 106 -8.68 -1.24 -12.57
CA GLY A 106 -7.28 -1.66 -12.55
C GLY A 106 -6.31 -0.64 -13.13
N ASN A 107 -6.73 0.62 -13.31
CA ASN A 107 -5.83 1.69 -13.77
C ASN A 107 -4.96 2.18 -12.60
N LEU A 108 -3.66 2.33 -12.84
CA LEU A 108 -2.76 2.99 -11.89
C LEU A 108 -3.07 4.49 -11.86
N ILE A 109 -3.29 5.01 -10.67
CA ILE A 109 -3.47 6.44 -10.37
C ILE A 109 -2.23 6.86 -9.58
N ALA A 110 -1.50 7.87 -10.04
CA ALA A 110 -0.30 8.37 -9.39
C ALA A 110 -0.16 9.88 -9.64
N GLY A 111 -0.15 10.68 -8.57
CA GLY A 111 -0.11 12.14 -8.66
C GLY A 111 -0.57 12.81 -7.37
N ASN A 112 -0.90 14.09 -7.46
CA ASN A 112 -1.51 14.85 -6.38
C ASN A 112 -3.02 14.87 -6.59
N TYR A 113 -3.76 14.44 -5.56
CA TYR A 113 -5.21 14.41 -5.61
C TYR A 113 -5.81 14.80 -4.26
N ASP A 114 -6.93 15.51 -4.33
CA ASP A 114 -7.83 15.71 -3.20
C ASP A 114 -8.89 14.58 -3.11
N LYS A 115 -9.71 14.59 -2.06
CA LYS A 115 -10.71 13.52 -1.84
C LYS A 115 -11.87 13.59 -2.83
N THR A 116 -12.18 14.78 -3.33
CA THR A 116 -13.26 15.01 -4.30
C THR A 116 -12.87 14.39 -5.64
N GLN A 117 -11.68 14.69 -6.14
CA GLN A 117 -11.12 14.14 -7.36
C GLN A 117 -11.04 12.61 -7.32
N LEU A 118 -10.60 12.03 -6.19
CA LEU A 118 -10.55 10.57 -6.05
C LEU A 118 -11.93 9.91 -5.98
N SER A 119 -12.95 10.60 -5.45
CA SER A 119 -14.32 10.08 -5.41
C SER A 119 -14.99 10.03 -6.79
N ASP A 120 -14.52 10.83 -7.73
CA ASP A 120 -15.07 10.92 -9.09
C ASP A 120 -14.42 9.91 -10.07
N MET A 121 -13.47 9.09 -9.62
CA MET A 121 -12.70 8.10 -10.42
C MET A 121 -13.22 6.67 -10.31
#